data_AF-T0YQ24-F1
#
_entry.id   AF-T0YQ24-F1
#
_cell.length_a   1.000
_cell.length_b   1.000
_cell.length_c   1.000
_cell.angle_alpha   90.00
_cell.angle_beta   90.00
_cell.angle_gamma   90.00
#
_symmetry.space_group_name_H-M   'P 1'
#
loop_
_entity.id
_entity.type
_entity.pdbx_description
1 polymer ?
#
loop_
_entity_poly.entity_id
_entity_poly.type
_entity_poly.pdbx_seq_one_letter_code
_entity_poly.pdbx_strand_id
1 'polypeptide(L)'
;MYGVSKCCGQEALRDLDRAFGNFWRGRKEGRRVGFPRFRRKHGRRDSFRLTGSIKIHPVSVTLPRVGCVRTKETTEKFHGRILSATVSREADRWYVSLTVEVERNDPQPVEGPVVGIDLGLNCFAVLSDGTQIESPRPLAKALRRLRHRQRLHSRKQRGSRNRRKSAAGLGRLHRRIRCRRMDFLHKASTGLAKTSRSSWSRTCPCAA
;
A
#
# COMPACT_ATOMS: atom_id res chain seq x y z
N MET A 1 23.75 24.91 -10.41
CA MET A 1 22.30 24.72 -10.17
C MET A 1 22.06 23.27 -9.74
N TYR A 2 21.51 23.00 -8.54
CA TYR A 2 21.42 21.62 -8.02
C TYR A 2 20.60 20.68 -8.95
N GLY A 3 21.16 19.52 -9.28
CA GLY A 3 20.53 18.47 -10.12
C GLY A 3 19.38 17.72 -9.47
N VAL A 4 18.87 18.19 -8.32
CA VAL A 4 17.79 17.57 -7.54
C VAL A 4 16.78 18.63 -7.08
N SER A 5 15.55 18.20 -6.76
CA SER A 5 14.55 19.09 -6.17
C SER A 5 14.93 19.51 -4.75
N LYS A 6 14.69 20.78 -4.39
CA LYS A 6 14.88 21.32 -3.02
C LYS A 6 14.18 20.47 -1.96
N CYS A 7 13.00 19.93 -2.30
CA CYS A 7 12.20 19.08 -1.44
C CYS A 7 12.96 17.84 -0.94
N CYS A 8 13.83 17.25 -1.76
CA CYS A 8 14.52 16.01 -1.42
C CYS A 8 15.38 16.14 -0.16
N GLY A 9 16.13 17.25 -0.02
CA GLY A 9 16.95 17.50 1.17
C GLY A 9 16.11 17.83 2.40
N GLN A 10 15.06 18.65 2.22
CA GLN A 10 14.17 19.05 3.31
C GLN A 10 13.41 17.86 3.91
N GLU A 11 12.89 16.96 3.06
CA GLU A 11 12.18 15.77 3.50
C GLU A 11 13.10 14.76 4.18
N ALA A 12 14.38 14.66 3.75
CA ALA A 12 15.35 13.82 4.44
C ALA A 12 15.61 14.29 5.88
N LEU A 13 15.69 15.61 6.11
CA LEU A 13 15.82 16.19 7.45
C LEU A 13 14.55 15.98 8.29
N ARG A 14 13.36 16.14 7.70
CA ARG A 14 12.08 15.85 8.39
C ARG A 14 11.95 14.37 8.79
N ASP A 15 12.38 13.47 7.93
CA ASP A 15 12.38 12.04 8.23
C ASP A 15 13.39 11.68 9.32
N LEU A 16 14.55 12.36 9.36
CA LEU A 16 15.55 12.24 10.43
C LEU A 16 14.98 12.69 11.78
N ASP A 17 14.40 13.89 11.83
CA ASP A 17 13.77 14.47 13.02
C ASP A 17 12.67 13.54 13.56
N ARG A 18 11.76 13.09 12.68
CA ARG A 18 10.72 12.13 13.05
C ARG A 18 11.30 10.82 13.60
N ALA A 19 12.39 10.32 13.00
CA ALA A 19 13.02 9.08 13.46
C ALA A 19 13.61 9.22 14.87
N PHE A 20 14.27 10.34 15.17
CA PHE A 20 14.79 10.62 16.52
C PHE A 20 13.67 10.88 17.52
N GLY A 21 12.63 11.64 17.15
CA GLY A 21 11.46 11.83 18.01
C GLY A 21 10.78 10.50 18.37
N ASN A 22 10.66 9.57 17.41
CA ASN A 22 10.17 8.22 17.66
C ASN A 22 11.11 7.39 18.57
N PHE A 23 12.43 7.52 18.38
CA PHE A 23 13.42 6.82 19.19
C PHE A 23 13.36 7.26 20.66
N TRP A 24 13.37 8.56 20.93
CA TRP A 24 13.34 9.07 22.31
C TRP A 24 12.01 8.77 23.01
N ARG A 25 10.88 8.98 22.33
CA ARG A 25 9.56 8.60 22.84
C ARG A 25 9.50 7.10 23.15
N GLY A 26 9.96 6.27 22.23
CA GLY A 26 9.97 4.82 22.42
C GLY A 26 10.84 4.38 23.61
N ARG A 27 12.02 4.99 23.81
CA ARG A 27 12.87 4.72 24.97
C ARG A 27 12.19 5.13 26.28
N LYS A 28 11.54 6.30 26.31
CA LYS A 28 10.80 6.79 27.48
C LYS A 28 9.67 5.85 27.87
N GLU A 29 8.98 5.27 26.89
CA GLU A 29 7.91 4.28 27.08
C GLU A 29 8.41 2.85 27.35
N GLY A 30 9.72 2.64 27.56
CA GLY A 30 10.29 1.32 27.82
C GLY A 30 10.29 0.36 26.62
N ARG A 31 9.96 0.84 25.41
CA ARG A 31 9.96 0.02 24.20
C ARG A 31 11.38 -0.27 23.74
N ARG A 32 11.61 -1.49 23.28
CA ARG A 32 12.88 -1.87 22.63
C ARG A 32 12.99 -1.23 21.24
N VAL A 33 13.44 0.01 21.20
CA VAL A 33 13.67 0.78 19.97
C VAL A 33 15.15 0.84 19.63
N GLY A 34 15.49 0.51 18.38
CA GLY A 34 16.86 0.66 17.87
C GLY A 34 17.16 2.10 17.45
N PHE A 35 18.44 2.48 17.50
CA PHE A 35 18.89 3.79 17.04
C PHE A 35 18.50 4.04 15.57
N PRO A 36 18.09 5.26 15.19
CA PRO A 36 17.79 5.61 13.80
C PRO A 36 18.95 5.26 12.85
N ARG A 37 18.63 4.71 11.68
CA ARG A 37 19.65 4.30 10.69
C ARG A 37 19.40 4.97 9.35
N PHE A 38 20.50 5.36 8.69
CA PHE A 38 20.44 5.86 7.33
C PHE A 38 19.78 4.86 6.39
N ARG A 39 18.97 5.41 5.49
CA ARG A 39 18.31 4.65 4.45
C ARG A 39 19.32 4.14 3.42
N ARG A 40 19.19 2.87 3.05
CA ARG A 40 20.02 2.24 2.02
C ARG A 40 19.32 2.24 0.66
N LYS A 41 20.04 2.61 -0.39
CA LYS A 41 19.61 2.46 -1.80
C LYS A 41 19.35 0.98 -2.10
N HIS A 42 18.26 0.67 -2.81
CA HIS A 42 17.85 -0.71 -3.13
C HIS A 42 17.61 -1.59 -1.89
N GLY A 43 17.27 -0.95 -0.77
CA GLY A 43 16.92 -1.61 0.48
C GLY A 43 15.45 -2.03 0.54
N ARG A 44 14.80 -1.74 1.66
CA ARG A 44 13.42 -2.20 1.94
C ARG A 44 12.38 -1.60 1.00
N ARG A 45 12.48 -0.30 0.69
CA ARG A 45 11.60 0.45 -0.23
C ARG A 45 12.40 1.59 -0.82
N ASP A 46 12.38 1.77 -2.13
CA ASP A 46 12.89 2.97 -2.81
C ASP A 46 11.71 3.93 -2.97
N SER A 47 11.83 5.17 -2.49
CA SER A 47 10.76 6.16 -2.48
C SER A 47 11.31 7.55 -2.18
N PHE A 48 10.62 8.59 -2.60
CA PHE A 48 10.93 9.97 -2.25
C PHE A 48 9.64 10.79 -2.30
N ARG A 49 9.55 11.78 -1.42
CA ARG A 49 8.44 12.73 -1.41
C ARG A 49 8.84 13.98 -2.17
N LEU A 50 7.90 14.50 -2.94
CA LEU A 50 7.97 15.78 -3.62
C LEU A 50 6.83 16.67 -3.10
N THR A 51 7.14 17.93 -2.90
CA THR A 51 6.21 19.02 -2.59
C THR A 51 6.40 20.14 -3.60
N GLY A 52 5.44 21.05 -3.70
CA GLY A 52 5.47 22.19 -4.62
C GLY A 52 4.59 21.98 -5.86
N SER A 53 5.09 22.35 -7.03
CA SER A 53 4.33 22.40 -8.30
C SER A 53 3.99 21.02 -8.85
N ILE A 54 3.02 20.34 -8.23
CA ILE A 54 2.46 19.08 -8.69
C ILE A 54 1.15 19.37 -9.42
N LYS A 55 1.04 18.93 -10.67
CA LYS A 55 -0.19 19.07 -11.47
C LYS A 55 -0.74 17.70 -11.83
N ILE A 56 -2.05 17.54 -11.69
CA ILE A 56 -2.76 16.32 -12.09
C ILE A 56 -3.41 16.56 -13.45
N HIS A 57 -3.26 15.59 -14.34
CA HIS A 57 -3.95 15.51 -15.62
C HIS A 57 -4.83 14.26 -15.64
N PRO A 58 -5.62 14.00 -16.71
CA PRO A 58 -6.48 12.82 -16.76
C PRO A 58 -5.76 11.47 -16.61
N VAL A 59 -4.59 11.33 -17.25
CA VAL A 59 -3.80 10.08 -17.33
C VAL A 59 -2.31 10.29 -17.02
N SER A 60 -1.97 11.41 -16.39
CA SER A 60 -0.59 11.74 -16.06
C SER A 60 -0.49 12.67 -14.87
N VAL A 61 0.71 12.73 -14.27
CA VAL A 61 1.03 13.63 -13.17
C VAL A 61 2.32 14.37 -13.52
N THR A 62 2.30 15.69 -13.42
CA THR A 62 3.50 16.52 -13.52
C THR A 62 4.15 16.63 -12.16
N LEU A 63 5.39 16.18 -12.06
CA LEU A 63 6.19 16.19 -10.84
C LEU A 63 7.34 17.20 -10.94
N PRO A 64 7.65 17.93 -9.86
CA PRO A 64 8.79 18.86 -9.84
C PRO A 64 10.09 18.17 -10.26
N ARG A 65 10.85 18.79 -11.19
CA ARG A 65 12.11 18.30 -11.79
C ARG A 65 12.03 16.99 -12.59
N VAL A 66 11.05 16.13 -12.35
CA VAL A 66 10.86 14.87 -13.10
C VAL A 66 10.08 15.10 -14.39
N GLY A 67 9.17 16.08 -14.41
CA GLY A 67 8.32 16.39 -15.56
C GLY A 67 7.00 15.62 -15.55
N CYS A 68 6.36 15.55 -16.72
CA CYS A 68 5.08 14.87 -16.90
C CYS A 68 5.27 13.36 -17.02
N VAL A 69 4.63 12.59 -16.12
CA VAL A 69 4.72 11.13 -16.08
C VAL A 69 3.34 10.54 -16.31
N ARG A 70 3.20 9.72 -17.37
CA ARG A 70 1.98 8.98 -17.66
C ARG A 70 1.71 7.92 -16.60
N THR A 71 0.48 7.86 -16.10
CA THR A 71 0.02 6.86 -15.13
C THR A 71 -0.73 5.74 -15.85
N LYS A 72 -0.76 4.55 -15.22
CA LYS A 72 -1.58 3.44 -15.71
C LYS A 72 -3.06 3.62 -15.35
N GLU A 73 -3.32 4.14 -14.16
CA GLU A 73 -4.67 4.45 -13.69
C GLU A 73 -5.00 5.89 -14.04
N THR A 74 -6.29 6.14 -14.30
CA THR A 74 -6.85 7.48 -14.43
C THR A 74 -6.66 8.25 -13.13
N THR A 75 -6.25 9.51 -13.24
CA THR A 75 -5.97 10.41 -12.13
C THR A 75 -7.08 11.46 -11.91
N GLU A 76 -8.13 11.43 -12.72
CA GLU A 76 -9.34 12.28 -12.58
C GLU A 76 -10.04 12.14 -11.22
N LYS A 77 -9.89 11.00 -10.56
CA LYS A 77 -10.47 10.76 -9.22
C LYS A 77 -9.94 11.70 -8.13
N PHE A 78 -8.80 12.36 -8.37
CA PHE A 78 -8.17 13.27 -7.43
C PHE A 78 -8.61 14.71 -7.70
N HIS A 79 -9.46 15.24 -6.84
CA HIS A 79 -9.86 16.64 -6.79
C HIS A 79 -9.38 17.27 -5.47
N GLY A 80 -9.27 18.60 -5.41
CA GLY A 80 -8.82 19.33 -4.23
C GLY A 80 -7.35 19.76 -4.26
N ARG A 81 -6.83 20.23 -3.13
CA ARG A 81 -5.49 20.82 -3.04
C ARG A 81 -4.43 19.73 -2.88
N ILE A 82 -3.48 19.67 -3.81
CA ILE A 82 -2.39 18.69 -3.76
C ILE A 82 -1.31 19.17 -2.78
N LEU A 83 -1.11 18.43 -1.70
CA LEU A 83 -0.12 18.75 -0.67
C LEU A 83 1.24 18.14 -1.01
N SER A 84 1.27 16.87 -1.43
CA SER A 84 2.52 16.19 -1.77
C SER A 84 2.30 15.00 -2.69
N ALA A 85 3.37 14.61 -3.39
CA ALA A 85 3.44 13.39 -4.18
C ALA A 85 4.57 12.50 -3.66
N THR A 86 4.28 11.27 -3.27
CA THR A 86 5.29 10.28 -2.90
C THR A 86 5.46 9.29 -4.03
N VAL A 87 6.62 9.34 -4.68
CA VAL A 87 7.02 8.34 -5.67
C VAL A 87 7.64 7.17 -4.93
N SER A 88 7.22 5.95 -5.24
CA SER A 88 7.74 4.75 -4.59
C SER A 88 7.84 3.58 -5.57
N ARG A 89 8.74 2.63 -5.26
CA ARG A 89 8.96 1.43 -6.05
C ARG A 89 8.61 0.19 -5.25
N GLU A 90 7.77 -0.66 -5.82
CA GLU A 90 7.45 -1.98 -5.30
C GLU A 90 7.76 -3.06 -6.35
N ALA A 91 8.78 -3.86 -6.05
CA ALA A 91 9.38 -4.81 -6.99
C ALA A 91 9.85 -4.13 -8.29
N ASP A 92 9.13 -4.33 -9.40
CA ASP A 92 9.42 -3.77 -10.71
C ASP A 92 8.43 -2.69 -11.17
N ARG A 93 7.63 -2.15 -10.24
CA ARG A 93 6.65 -1.10 -10.54
C ARG A 93 6.93 0.16 -9.73
N TRP A 94 6.73 1.30 -10.37
CA TRP A 94 6.71 2.61 -9.73
C TRP A 94 5.27 3.04 -9.50
N TYR A 95 5.05 3.71 -8.38
CA TYR A 95 3.76 4.23 -7.94
C TYR A 95 3.94 5.69 -7.53
N VAL A 96 2.93 6.50 -7.81
CA VAL A 96 2.81 7.86 -7.29
C VAL A 96 1.60 7.88 -6.36
N SER A 97 1.83 8.22 -5.10
CA SER A 97 0.77 8.44 -4.11
C SER A 97 0.62 9.93 -3.89
N LEU A 98 -0.60 10.44 -4.05
CA LEU A 98 -0.92 11.85 -3.92
C LEU A 98 -1.61 12.07 -2.57
N THR A 99 -1.09 13.00 -1.79
CA THR A 99 -1.77 13.52 -0.60
C THR A 99 -2.58 14.72 -1.06
N VAL A 100 -3.90 14.59 -0.97
CA VAL A 100 -4.84 15.60 -1.43
C VAL A 100 -5.72 16.02 -0.27
N GLU A 101 -5.76 17.32 -0.03
CA GLU A 101 -6.68 17.95 0.89
C GLU A 101 -8.01 18.15 0.16
N VAL A 102 -9.05 17.53 0.70
CA VAL A 102 -10.42 17.57 0.20
C VAL A 102 -11.35 17.88 1.35
N GLU A 103 -12.31 18.76 1.11
CA GLU A 103 -13.44 18.91 2.00
C GLU A 103 -14.34 17.68 1.82
N ARG A 104 -14.71 17.06 2.94
CA ARG A 104 -15.57 15.89 2.96
C ARG A 104 -16.68 16.15 3.94
N ASN A 105 -17.91 15.99 3.47
CA ASN A 105 -19.07 15.99 4.34
C ASN A 105 -18.99 14.79 5.28
N ASP A 106 -19.43 14.99 6.51
CA ASP A 106 -19.56 13.90 7.46
C ASP A 106 -20.51 12.84 6.91
N PRO A 107 -20.19 11.55 7.09
CA PRO A 107 -21.10 10.49 6.69
C PRO A 107 -22.37 10.61 7.52
N GLN A 108 -23.52 10.53 6.85
CA GLN A 108 -24.79 10.41 7.57
C GLN A 108 -24.78 9.15 8.45
N PRO A 109 -25.27 9.24 9.70
CA PRO A 109 -25.48 8.07 10.54
C PRO A 109 -26.26 7.02 9.78
N VAL A 110 -25.85 5.76 9.91
CA VAL A 110 -26.56 4.66 9.27
C VAL A 110 -27.63 4.18 10.22
N GLU A 111 -28.89 4.34 9.81
CA GLU A 111 -30.03 3.75 10.49
C GLU A 111 -30.12 2.27 10.13
N GLY A 112 -30.03 1.39 11.12
CA GLY A 112 -30.06 -0.05 10.90
C GLY A 112 -29.70 -0.84 12.15
N PRO A 113 -29.97 -2.16 12.16
CA PRO A 113 -29.59 -3.01 13.26
C PRO A 113 -28.06 -3.03 13.41
N VAL A 114 -27.59 -3.06 14.66
CA VAL A 114 -26.17 -3.27 14.95
C VAL A 114 -25.80 -4.68 14.51
N VAL A 115 -24.78 -4.79 13.65
CA VAL A 115 -24.24 -6.08 13.22
C VAL A 115 -22.93 -6.34 13.94
N GLY A 116 -22.89 -7.42 14.72
CA GLY A 116 -21.65 -7.91 15.32
C GLY A 116 -20.77 -8.58 14.27
N ILE A 117 -19.46 -8.36 14.33
CA ILE A 117 -18.47 -8.97 13.42
C ILE A 117 -17.53 -9.82 14.26
N ASP A 118 -17.57 -11.13 14.07
CA ASP A 118 -16.59 -12.06 14.64
C ASP A 118 -15.54 -12.43 13.59
N LEU A 119 -14.25 -12.41 13.96
CA LEU A 119 -13.14 -12.66 13.02
C LEU A 119 -12.54 -14.05 13.24
N GLY A 120 -12.54 -14.86 12.19
CA GLY A 120 -12.11 -16.26 12.24
C GLY A 120 -10.79 -16.57 11.52
N LEU A 121 -10.28 -17.77 11.78
CA LEU A 121 -9.23 -18.40 10.96
C LEU A 121 -9.81 -19.28 9.83
N ASN A 122 -10.96 -19.90 10.09
CA ASN A 122 -11.64 -20.77 9.13
C ASN A 122 -12.32 -19.94 8.03
N CYS A 123 -13.31 -19.12 8.42
CA CYS A 123 -13.86 -18.01 7.66
C CYS A 123 -13.11 -16.71 8.04
N PHE A 124 -13.13 -15.68 7.18
CA PHE A 124 -12.52 -14.39 7.50
C PHE A 124 -13.35 -13.63 8.54
N ALA A 125 -14.67 -13.59 8.37
CA ALA A 125 -15.57 -12.97 9.33
C ALA A 125 -16.95 -13.65 9.31
N VAL A 126 -17.63 -13.68 10.46
CA VAL A 126 -19.04 -14.07 10.60
C VAL A 126 -19.80 -12.88 11.17
N LEU A 127 -20.92 -12.55 10.53
CA LEU A 127 -21.81 -11.50 10.98
C LEU A 127 -22.91 -12.09 11.88
N SER A 128 -23.45 -11.27 12.78
CA SER A 128 -24.55 -11.69 13.67
C SER A 128 -25.84 -12.08 12.92
N ASP A 129 -25.97 -11.71 11.65
CA ASP A 129 -27.07 -12.14 10.76
C ASP A 129 -26.84 -13.52 10.12
N GLY A 130 -25.74 -14.20 10.47
CA GLY A 130 -25.35 -15.51 9.93
C GLY A 130 -24.55 -15.45 8.63
N THR A 131 -24.30 -14.26 8.06
CA THR A 131 -23.48 -14.09 6.86
C THR A 131 -22.02 -14.45 7.15
N GLN A 132 -21.45 -15.31 6.31
CA GLN A 132 -20.04 -15.68 6.41
C GLN A 132 -19.23 -15.10 5.25
N ILE A 133 -18.12 -14.45 5.59
CA ILE A 133 -17.16 -13.92 4.62
C ILE A 133 -16.00 -14.90 4.55
N GLU A 134 -15.79 -15.50 3.38
CA GLU A 134 -14.73 -16.47 3.15
C GLU A 134 -13.34 -15.83 2.99
N SER A 135 -12.31 -16.51 3.50
CA SER A 135 -10.92 -16.06 3.34
C SER A 135 -10.34 -16.56 2.02
N PRO A 136 -9.80 -15.69 1.13
CA PRO A 136 -9.26 -16.11 -0.15
C PRO A 136 -7.95 -16.91 -0.06
N ARG A 137 -7.33 -16.96 1.13
CA ARG A 137 -6.08 -17.67 1.47
C ARG A 137 -4.99 -17.56 0.37
N PRO A 138 -4.65 -16.34 -0.11
CA PRO A 138 -3.77 -16.16 -1.28
C PRO A 138 -2.34 -16.66 -1.04
N LEU A 139 -1.88 -16.64 0.22
CA LEU A 139 -0.57 -17.17 0.59
C LEU A 139 -0.55 -18.70 0.48
N ALA A 140 -1.56 -19.40 1.02
CA ALA A 140 -1.65 -20.86 0.96
C ALA A 140 -1.60 -21.36 -0.49
N LYS A 141 -2.41 -20.75 -1.37
CA LYS A 141 -2.44 -21.05 -2.81
C LYS A 141 -1.09 -20.81 -3.51
N ALA A 142 -0.28 -19.86 -3.03
CA ALA A 142 1.01 -19.50 -3.63
C ALA A 142 2.22 -20.16 -2.95
N LEU A 143 2.02 -20.88 -1.84
CA LEU A 143 3.10 -21.29 -0.93
C LEU A 143 4.11 -22.21 -1.60
N ARG A 144 3.64 -23.20 -2.37
CA ARG A 144 4.51 -24.13 -3.14
C ARG A 144 5.46 -23.34 -4.06
N ARG A 145 4.91 -22.40 -4.83
CA ARG A 145 5.69 -21.56 -5.76
C ARG A 145 6.64 -20.63 -5.01
N LEU A 146 6.22 -20.10 -3.87
CA LEU A 146 7.03 -19.22 -3.03
C LEU A 146 8.25 -19.96 -2.45
N ARG A 147 8.03 -21.12 -1.84
CA ARG A 147 9.09 -22.00 -1.30
C ARG A 147 10.10 -22.37 -2.37
N HIS A 148 9.64 -22.81 -3.53
CA HIS A 148 10.51 -23.16 -4.65
C HIS A 148 11.39 -21.96 -5.09
N ARG A 149 10.80 -20.77 -5.27
CA ARG A 149 11.55 -19.57 -5.65
C ARG A 149 12.53 -19.09 -4.58
N GLN A 150 12.17 -19.19 -3.30
CA GLN A 150 13.08 -18.86 -2.20
C GLN A 150 14.28 -19.81 -2.16
N ARG A 151 14.04 -21.13 -2.33
CA ARG A 151 15.12 -22.13 -2.42
C ARG A 151 16.05 -21.82 -3.59
N LEU A 152 15.51 -21.59 -4.78
CA LEU A 152 16.31 -21.20 -5.95
C LEU A 152 17.11 -19.91 -5.72
N HIS A 153 16.53 -18.91 -5.04
CA HIS A 153 17.20 -17.66 -4.71
C HIS A 153 18.38 -17.86 -3.75
N SER A 154 18.17 -18.65 -2.69
CA SER A 154 19.19 -18.90 -1.67
C SER A 154 20.46 -19.53 -2.23
N ARG A 155 20.32 -20.38 -3.27
CA ARG A 155 21.42 -21.05 -3.97
C ARG A 155 22.17 -20.16 -4.96
N LYS A 156 21.72 -18.92 -5.21
CA LYS A 156 22.41 -18.02 -6.16
C LYS A 156 23.56 -17.28 -5.47
N GLN A 157 24.70 -17.21 -6.17
CA GLN A 157 25.88 -16.46 -5.72
C GLN A 157 25.53 -15.00 -5.40
N ARG A 158 26.02 -14.50 -4.26
CA ARG A 158 25.83 -13.11 -3.83
C ARG A 158 26.43 -12.15 -4.87
N GLY A 159 25.78 -11.00 -5.11
CA GLY A 159 26.21 -10.01 -6.11
C GLY A 159 25.94 -10.37 -7.58
N SER A 160 25.80 -11.66 -7.93
CA SER A 160 25.63 -12.09 -9.32
C SER A 160 24.38 -11.50 -10.01
N ARG A 161 24.46 -11.34 -11.35
CA ARG A 161 23.31 -10.95 -12.19
C ARG A 161 22.14 -11.93 -12.04
N ASN A 162 22.44 -13.21 -11.89
CA ASN A 162 21.44 -14.27 -11.70
C ASN A 162 20.70 -14.15 -10.36
N ARG A 163 21.40 -13.78 -9.29
CA ARG A 163 20.76 -13.51 -8.00
C ARG A 163 19.84 -12.29 -8.08
N ARG A 164 20.25 -11.23 -8.77
CA ARG A 164 19.40 -10.05 -9.02
C ARG A 164 18.13 -10.40 -9.80
N LYS A 165 18.25 -11.19 -10.88
CA LYS A 165 17.09 -11.71 -11.64
C LYS A 165 16.14 -12.53 -10.77
N SER A 166 16.69 -13.43 -9.95
CA SER A 166 15.92 -14.26 -9.02
C SER A 166 15.19 -13.42 -7.95
N ALA A 167 15.88 -12.45 -7.35
CA ALA A 167 15.29 -11.52 -6.37
C ALA A 167 14.12 -10.73 -6.96
N ALA A 168 14.26 -10.23 -8.20
CA ALA A 168 13.17 -9.54 -8.90
C ALA A 168 11.94 -10.45 -9.11
N GLY A 169 12.16 -11.71 -9.51
CA GLY A 169 11.10 -12.71 -9.66
C GLY A 169 10.40 -13.07 -8.35
N LEU A 170 11.15 -13.13 -7.24
CA LEU A 170 10.61 -13.33 -5.90
C LEU A 170 9.80 -12.11 -5.44
N GLY A 171 10.32 -10.90 -5.63
CA GLY A 171 9.64 -9.65 -5.32
C GLY A 171 8.31 -9.50 -6.05
N ARG A 172 8.25 -9.86 -7.35
CA ARG A 172 6.98 -9.89 -8.10
C ARG A 172 5.95 -10.84 -7.50
N LEU A 173 6.37 -12.00 -7.01
CA LEU A 173 5.47 -12.98 -6.38
C LEU A 173 4.94 -12.46 -5.05
N HIS A 174 5.81 -11.92 -4.20
CA HIS A 174 5.39 -11.28 -2.94
C HIS A 174 4.40 -10.14 -3.19
N ARG A 175 4.69 -9.25 -4.15
CA ARG A 175 3.76 -8.18 -4.53
C ARG A 175 2.39 -8.75 -4.92
N ARG A 176 2.35 -9.78 -5.77
CA ARG A 176 1.09 -10.39 -6.22
C ARG A 176 0.27 -10.95 -5.05
N ILE A 177 0.91 -11.64 -4.10
CA ILE A 177 0.24 -12.18 -2.90
C ILE A 177 -0.31 -11.03 -2.05
N ARG A 178 0.50 -9.98 -1.82
CA ARG A 178 0.09 -8.79 -1.07
C ARG A 178 -1.10 -8.09 -1.73
N CYS A 179 -1.06 -7.85 -3.04
CA CYS A 179 -2.14 -7.20 -3.78
C CYS A 179 -3.43 -8.00 -3.69
N ARG A 180 -3.40 -9.33 -3.82
CA ARG A 180 -4.60 -10.17 -3.66
C ARG A 180 -5.20 -10.08 -2.26
N ARG A 181 -4.36 -10.08 -1.23
CA ARG A 181 -4.82 -9.91 0.16
C ARG A 181 -5.45 -8.53 0.36
N MET A 182 -4.82 -7.48 -0.15
CA MET A 182 -5.30 -6.10 0.00
C MET A 182 -6.59 -5.84 -0.78
N ASP A 183 -6.71 -6.40 -2.00
CA ASP A 183 -7.94 -6.35 -2.80
C ASP A 183 -9.13 -6.94 -2.04
N PHE A 184 -8.95 -8.12 -1.45
CA PHE A 184 -9.98 -8.74 -0.61
C PHE A 184 -10.34 -7.86 0.59
N LEU A 185 -9.35 -7.37 1.34
CA LEU A 185 -9.61 -6.55 2.52
C LEU A 185 -10.37 -5.27 2.17
N HIS A 186 -10.01 -4.58 1.09
CA HIS A 186 -10.70 -3.37 0.65
C HIS A 186 -12.14 -3.66 0.19
N LYS A 187 -12.37 -4.76 -0.52
CA LYS A 187 -13.72 -5.16 -0.94
C LYS A 187 -14.58 -5.55 0.25
N ALA A 188 -14.04 -6.33 1.18
CA ALA A 188 -14.73 -6.73 2.40
C ALA A 188 -15.08 -5.51 3.27
N SER A 189 -14.11 -4.62 3.52
CA SER A 189 -14.37 -3.41 4.32
C SER A 189 -15.35 -2.46 3.65
N THR A 190 -15.26 -2.28 2.33
CA THR A 190 -16.21 -1.44 1.57
C THR A 190 -17.60 -2.05 1.57
N GLY A 191 -17.71 -3.38 1.44
CA GLY A 191 -18.96 -4.10 1.57
C GLY A 191 -19.59 -3.85 2.93
N LEU A 192 -18.86 -4.14 4.01
CA LEU A 192 -19.35 -3.94 5.39
C LEU A 192 -19.73 -2.48 5.67
N ALA A 193 -18.93 -1.52 5.21
CA ALA A 193 -19.22 -0.10 5.41
C ALA A 193 -20.44 0.41 4.63
N LYS A 194 -20.83 -0.28 3.53
CA LYS A 194 -22.00 0.07 2.72
C LYS A 194 -23.25 -0.72 3.12
N THR A 195 -23.11 -1.98 3.49
CA THR A 195 -24.22 -2.93 3.75
C THR A 195 -24.96 -2.63 5.04
N SER A 196 -24.39 -1.82 5.94
CA SER A 196 -25.16 -1.20 7.02
C SER A 196 -26.42 -0.45 6.51
N ARG A 197 -26.52 -0.14 5.21
CA ARG A 197 -27.72 0.45 4.59
C ARG A 197 -28.83 -0.50 4.09
N SER A 198 -28.65 -1.83 4.07
CA SER A 198 -29.67 -2.88 3.75
C SER A 198 -29.10 -4.03 2.90
N SER A 199 -29.50 -5.25 3.26
CA SER A 199 -29.50 -6.52 2.53
C SER A 199 -28.42 -6.75 1.46
N TRP A 200 -27.47 -7.64 1.77
CA TRP A 200 -26.71 -8.39 0.75
C TRP A 200 -27.67 -9.32 -0.01
N SER A 201 -28.26 -8.85 -1.10
CA SER A 201 -28.87 -9.76 -2.07
C SER A 201 -27.72 -10.47 -2.81
N ARG A 202 -27.67 -11.80 -2.65
CA ARG A 202 -26.79 -12.66 -3.45
C ARG A 202 -27.28 -12.64 -4.89
N THR A 203 -26.82 -11.69 -5.69
CA THR A 203 -26.86 -11.86 -7.14
C THR A 203 -25.46 -12.27 -7.60
N CYS A 204 -25.30 -13.59 -7.71
CA CYS A 204 -24.22 -14.22 -8.44
C CYS A 204 -24.62 -14.16 -9.93
N PRO A 205 -24.02 -13.33 -10.79
CA PRO A 205 -24.36 -13.31 -12.21
C PRO A 205 -23.45 -14.32 -12.92
N CYS A 206 -23.71 -15.60 -12.71
CA CYS A 206 -23.13 -16.68 -13.51
C CYS A 206 -24.00 -17.95 -13.40
N ALA A 207 -25.17 -17.88 -14.01
CA ALA A 207 -25.95 -19.03 -14.45
C ALA A 207 -26.85 -18.56 -15.62
N ALA A 208 -26.24 -18.42 -16.79
CA ALA A 208 -26.83 -18.48 -18.13
C ALA A 208 -25.67 -18.58 -19.13
#